data_AF-A0A815SVU9-F1
#
_entry.id   AF-A0A815SVU9-F1
#
_cell.length_a   1.000
_cell.length_b   1.000
_cell.length_c   1.000
_cell.angle_alpha   90.00
_cell.angle_beta   90.00
_cell.angle_gamma   90.00
#
_symmetry.space_group_name_H-M   'P 1'
#
loop_
_entity.id
_entity.type
_entity.pdbx_description
1 polymer ?
#
loop_
_entity_poly.entity_id
_entity_poly.type
_entity_poly.pdbx_seq_one_letter_code
_entity_poly.pdbx_strand_id
1 'polypeptide(L)' 'MAAADSTSDVSSSFLYYIHNKYNVLLVYMIEVNGIYNGAYYVPTLNVIGTVQNQTFESMVDDAYESLACIVEEELDEQP' A
#
# COMPACT_ATOMS: atom_id res chain seq x y z
N MET A 1 -6.16 -13.38 -29.66
CA MET A 1 -6.17 -13.19 -28.19
C MET A 1 -4.73 -12.96 -27.75
N ALA A 2 -4.54 -12.17 -26.69
CA ALA A 2 -3.30 -11.55 -26.18
C ALA A 2 -3.03 -10.14 -26.73
N ALA A 3 -3.68 -9.14 -26.12
CA ALA A 3 -3.13 -7.80 -26.02
C ALA A 3 -2.10 -7.84 -24.89
N ALA A 4 -0.83 -7.59 -25.21
CA ALA A 4 0.11 -7.05 -24.25
C ALA A 4 -0.31 -5.59 -24.05
N ASP A 5 -1.26 -5.38 -23.13
CA ASP A 5 -1.84 -4.08 -22.88
C ASP A 5 -0.93 -3.28 -21.93
N SER A 6 -0.80 -2.00 -22.23
CA SER A 6 0.21 -1.05 -21.74
C SER A 6 0.06 -0.61 -20.27
N THR A 7 -0.47 -1.46 -19.40
CA THR A 7 -0.73 -1.14 -17.99
C THR A 7 0.52 -1.12 -17.09
N SER A 8 1.69 -1.45 -17.63
CA SER A 8 2.92 -1.67 -16.87
C SER A 8 3.71 -0.42 -16.44
N ASP A 9 3.31 0.80 -16.85
CA ASP A 9 4.05 2.05 -16.51
C ASP A 9 3.29 2.97 -15.52
N VAL A 10 1.97 2.79 -15.38
CA VAL A 10 1.12 3.68 -14.57
C VAL A 10 1.14 3.28 -13.09
N SER A 11 1.06 1.98 -12.79
CA SER A 11 1.05 1.46 -11.41
C SER A 11 2.32 1.81 -10.64
N SER A 12 3.49 1.70 -11.28
CA SER A 12 4.79 2.07 -10.69
C SER A 12 4.87 3.57 -10.38
N SER A 13 4.34 4.41 -11.27
CA SER A 13 4.32 5.87 -11.11
C SER A 13 3.34 6.32 -10.02
N PHE A 14 2.20 5.63 -9.89
CA PHE A 14 1.17 5.92 -8.89
C PHE A 14 1.59 5.48 -7.47
N LEU A 15 2.16 4.28 -7.33
CA LEU A 15 2.74 3.82 -6.07
C LEU A 15 3.89 4.75 -5.62
N TYR A 16 4.73 5.21 -6.56
CA TYR A 16 5.77 6.20 -6.27
C TYR A 16 5.19 7.56 -5.83
N TYR A 17 4.07 8.00 -6.40
CA TYR A 17 3.36 9.20 -5.97
C TYR A 17 2.83 9.06 -4.54
N ILE A 18 2.20 7.93 -4.22
CA ILE A 18 1.69 7.61 -2.89
C ILE A 18 2.82 7.60 -1.87
N HIS A 19 3.93 6.92 -2.19
CA HIS A 19 5.11 6.85 -1.33
C HIS A 19 5.69 8.24 -1.01
N ASN A 20 5.66 9.19 -1.96
CA ASN A 20 6.16 10.55 -1.73
C ASN A 20 5.15 11.46 -1.02
N LYS A 21 3.85 11.23 -1.22
CA LYS A 21 2.79 12.12 -0.71
C LYS A 21 2.30 11.71 0.68
N TYR A 22 2.25 10.41 0.94
CA TYR A 22 1.67 9.86 2.16
C TYR A 22 2.75 9.23 3.02
N ASN A 23 2.86 9.71 4.26
CA ASN A 23 3.72 9.10 5.25
C ASN A 23 3.01 7.89 5.85
N VAL A 24 3.52 6.69 5.54
CA VAL A 24 3.07 5.45 6.18
C VAL A 24 3.92 5.21 7.41
N LEU A 25 3.30 5.27 8.60
CA LEU A 25 3.96 5.02 9.88
C LEU A 25 3.69 3.58 10.31
N LEU A 26 4.73 2.77 10.44
CA LEU A 26 4.61 1.46 11.05
C LEU A 26 4.39 1.63 12.57
N VAL A 27 3.24 1.17 13.06
CA VAL A 27 2.83 1.33 14.47
C VAL A 27 3.36 0.18 15.32
N TYR A 28 3.25 -1.04 14.82
CA TYR A 28 3.85 -2.22 15.44
C TYR A 28 4.16 -3.29 14.39
N MET A 29 5.09 -4.17 14.74
CA MET A 29 5.40 -5.38 13.98
C MET A 29 5.73 -6.51 14.97
N ILE A 30 5.11 -7.67 14.76
CA ILE A 30 5.36 -8.88 15.53
C ILE A 30 5.54 -10.07 14.59
N GLU A 31 6.61 -10.82 14.78
CA GLU A 31 6.81 -12.09 14.09
C GLU A 31 6.15 -13.22 14.88
N VAL A 32 5.31 -14.00 14.21
CA VAL A 32 4.67 -15.20 14.77
C VAL A 32 4.87 -16.34 13.78
N ASN A 33 5.62 -17.37 14.18
CA ASN A 33 5.90 -18.56 13.37
C ASN A 33 6.51 -18.24 11.98
N GLY A 34 7.43 -17.29 11.88
CA GLY A 34 8.06 -16.91 10.61
C GLY A 34 7.20 -16.00 9.73
N ILE A 35 6.10 -15.47 10.26
CA ILE A 35 5.23 -14.52 9.58
C ILE A 35 5.19 -13.22 10.38
N TYR A 36 5.54 -12.12 9.73
CA TYR A 36 5.43 -10.79 10.30
C TYR A 36 4.00 -10.28 10.18
N ASN A 37 3.46 -9.80 11.30
CA ASN A 37 2.17 -9.16 11.40
C ASN A 37 2.42 -7.71 11.83
N GLY A 38 1.93 -6.76 11.07
CA GLY A 38 2.10 -5.35 11.39
C GLY A 38 0.82 -4.57 11.25
N ALA A 39 0.79 -3.43 11.91
CA ALA A 39 -0.18 -2.38 11.61
C ALA A 39 0.55 -1.11 11.21
N TYR A 40 -0.04 -0.40 10.27
CA TYR A 40 0.44 0.89 9.82
C TYR A 40 -0.67 1.94 9.99
N TYR A 41 -0.24 3.18 10.16
CA TYR A 41 -1.09 4.34 10.25
C TYR A 41 -0.68 5.36 9.19
N VAL A 42 -1.66 5.91 8.49
CA VAL A 42 -1.48 6.97 7.49
C VAL A 42 -2.12 8.24 8.05
N PRO A 43 -1.35 9.14 8.69
CA PRO A 43 -1.89 10.28 9.41
C PRO A 43 -2.73 11.23 8.54
N THR A 44 -2.30 11.41 7.30
CA THR A 44 -2.93 12.31 6.32
C THR A 44 -4.34 11.88 5.94
N LEU A 45 -4.60 10.58 5.91
CA LEU A 45 -5.93 10.02 5.61
C LEU A 45 -6.66 9.57 6.88
N ASN A 46 -5.98 9.62 8.03
CA ASN A 46 -6.46 9.07 9.30
C ASN A 46 -6.89 7.60 9.18
N VAL A 47 -6.14 6.80 8.41
CA VAL A 47 -6.42 5.38 8.14
C VAL A 47 -5.46 4.50 8.93
N ILE A 48 -5.98 3.42 9.52
CA ILE A 48 -5.19 2.35 10.13
C ILE A 48 -5.41 1.08 9.29
N GLY A 49 -4.31 0.46 8.87
CA GLY A 49 -4.34 -0.82 8.15
C GLY A 49 -3.49 -1.88 8.84
N THR A 50 -3.71 -3.13 8.47
CA THR A 50 -2.93 -4.29 8.95
C THR A 50 -2.36 -5.05 7.77
N VAL A 51 -1.13 -5.54 7.92
CA VAL A 51 -0.41 -6.33 6.91
C VAL A 51 0.15 -7.59 7.54
N GLN A 52 0.18 -8.67 6.78
CA GLN A 52 0.74 -9.95 7.20
C GLN A 52 1.59 -10.53 6.08
N ASN A 53 2.88 -10.73 6.32
CA ASN A 53 3.80 -11.15 5.27
C ASN A 53 5.04 -11.87 5.79
N GLN A 54 5.72 -12.60 4.91
CA GLN A 54 6.93 -13.38 5.28
C GLN A 54 8.18 -12.51 5.43
N THR A 55 8.22 -11.33 4.79
CA THR A 55 9.35 -10.40 4.88
C THR A 55 8.86 -9.00 5.20
N PHE A 56 9.75 -8.19 5.76
CA PHE A 56 9.48 -6.77 6.01
C PHE A 56 9.23 -5.99 4.72
N GLU A 57 10.00 -6.26 3.66
CA GLU A 57 9.83 -5.60 2.36
C GLU A 57 8.44 -5.85 1.79
N SER A 58 7.97 -7.10 1.78
CA SER A 58 6.64 -7.41 1.25
C SER A 58 5.50 -6.84 2.12
N MET A 59 5.70 -6.67 3.43
CA MET A 59 4.76 -5.94 4.26
C MET A 59 4.63 -4.47 3.88
N VAL A 60 5.76 -3.83 3.54
CA VAL A 60 5.77 -2.42 3.16
C VAL A 60 5.08 -2.26 1.81
N ASP A 61 5.38 -3.13 0.85
CA ASP A 61 4.73 -3.14 -0.47
C ASP A 61 3.21 -3.32 -0.34
N ASP A 62 2.75 -4.32 0.43
CA ASP A 62 1.32 -4.55 0.68
C ASP A 62 0.63 -3.35 1.36
N ALA A 63 1.32 -2.65 2.26
CA ALA A 63 0.78 -1.46 2.91
C ALA A 63 0.58 -0.32 1.91
N TYR A 64 1.51 -0.13 0.97
CA TYR A 64 1.39 0.87 -0.08
C TYR A 64 0.36 0.49 -1.14
N GLU A 65 0.24 -0.79 -1.51
CA GLU A 65 -0.82 -1.26 -2.40
C GLU A 65 -2.21 -1.08 -1.78
N SER A 66 -2.36 -1.41 -0.50
CA SER A 66 -3.62 -1.20 0.23
C SER A 66 -3.99 0.29 0.29
N LEU A 67 -3.00 1.14 0.51
CA LEU A 67 -3.18 2.60 0.49
C LEU A 67 -3.54 3.11 -0.91
N ALA A 68 -2.97 2.52 -1.96
CA ALA A 68 -3.26 2.87 -3.34
C ALA A 68 -4.73 2.66 -3.68
N CYS A 69 -5.30 1.52 -3.28
CA CYS A 69 -6.71 1.22 -3.45
C CYS A 69 -7.60 2.28 -2.78
N ILE A 70 -7.30 2.66 -1.54
CA ILE A 70 -8.07 3.68 -0.80
C ILE A 70 -8.00 5.04 -1.49
N VAL A 71 -6.81 5.42 -1.97
CA VAL A 71 -6.62 6.70 -2.67
C VAL A 71 -7.31 6.70 -4.03
N GLU A 72 -7.32 5.58 -4.76
CA GLU A 72 -8.08 5.43 -6.01
C GLU A 72 -9.58 5.59 -5.77
N GLU A 73 -10.13 4.94 -4.73
CA GLU A 73 -11.53 5.10 -4.34
C GLU A 73 -11.88 6.56 -4.01
N GLU A 74 -11.02 7.27 -3.27
CA GLU A 74 -11.24 8.70 -2.97
C GLU A 74 -11.12 9.61 -4.20
N LEU A 75 -10.35 9.23 -5.23
CA LEU A 75 -10.21 9.99 -6.48
C LEU A 75 -11.41 9.79 -7.40
N ASP A 76 -11.94 8.58 -7.50
CA ASP A 76 -13.11 8.25 -8.33
C ASP A 76 -14.42 8.87 -7.80
N GLU A 77 -14.49 9.21 -6.51
CA GLU A 77 -15.65 9.86 -5.89
C GLU A 77 -15.64 11.41 -5.97
N GLN A 78 -14.57 12.03 -6.50
CA GLN A 78 -14.57 13.48 -6.76
C GLN A 78 -15.29 13.79 -8.08
N PRO A 79 -16.24 14.75 -8.12
CA PRO A 79 -17.02 15.07 -9.33
C PRO A 79 -16.18 15.65 -10.48
#